data_AF-A0A3M0NRH5-F1
#
_entry.id   AF-A0A3M0NRH5-F1
#
_cell.length_a   1.000
_cell.length_b   1.000
_cell.length_c   1.000
_cell.angle_alpha   90.00
_cell.angle_beta   90.00
_cell.angle_gamma   90.00
#
_symmetry.space_group_name_H-M   'P 1'
#
loop_
_entity.id
_entity.type
_entity.pdbx_description
1 polymer ?
#
loop_
_entity_poly.entity_id
_entity_poly.type
_entity_poly.pdbx_seq_one_letter_code
_entity_poly.pdbx_strand_id
1 'polypeptide(L)' 'MRSQYSSNIQRAIYFTFASNHYVITHGFTKKMKKAPVREINKAKARCDNYKGENDNE' A
#
# COMPACT_ATOMS: atom_id res chain seq x y z
N MET A 1 -4.74 4.76 -4.67
CA MET A 1 -6.07 4.38 -5.19
C MET A 1 -7.15 4.60 -4.12
N ARG A 2 -8.37 5.00 -4.51
CA ARG A 2 -9.54 5.17 -3.62
C ARG A 2 -10.68 4.26 -4.09
N SER A 3 -11.28 3.54 -3.15
CA SER A 3 -12.56 2.84 -3.34
C SER A 3 -13.56 3.38 -2.31
N GLN A 4 -14.84 3.45 -2.65
CA GLN A 4 -15.88 3.90 -1.72
C GLN A 4 -17.09 2.98 -1.84
N TYR A 5 -17.53 2.46 -0.69
CA TYR A 5 -18.76 1.71 -0.57
C TYR A 5 -19.63 2.35 0.51
N SER A 6 -20.74 2.96 0.11
CA SER A 6 -21.57 3.79 0.99
C SER A 6 -20.72 4.89 1.68
N SER A 7 -20.74 4.98 3.01
CA SER A 7 -19.94 5.90 3.82
C SER A 7 -18.51 5.41 4.09
N ASN A 8 -18.19 4.16 3.75
CA ASN A 8 -16.87 3.59 4.00
C ASN A 8 -15.92 3.91 2.83
N ILE A 9 -14.92 4.75 3.11
CA ILE A 9 -13.88 5.09 2.15
C ILE A 9 -12.69 4.17 2.38
N GLN A 10 -12.29 3.40 1.37
CA GLN A 10 -11.09 2.58 1.37
C GLN A 10 -9.95 3.28 0.62
N ARG A 11 -8.72 3.05 1.07
CA ARG A 11 -7.48 3.51 0.44
C ARG A 11 -6.51 2.35 0.31
N ALA A 12 -5.79 2.30 -0.80
CA ALA A 12 -4.69 1.36 -0.98
C ALA A 12 -3.35 2.10 -1.06
N ILE A 13 -2.35 1.55 -0.38
CA ILE A 13 -0.96 2.01 -0.46
C ILE A 13 -0.27 1.19 -1.55
N TYR A 14 0.40 1.87 -2.46
CA TYR A 14 1.13 1.27 -3.56
C TYR A 14 2.52 1.89 -3.66
N PHE A 15 3.43 1.19 -4.31
CA PHE A 15 4.75 1.69 -4.68
C PHE A 15 5.03 1.37 -6.15
N THR A 16 5.96 2.10 -6.74
CA THR A 16 6.47 1.86 -8.08
C THR A 16 7.66 0.91 -8.01
N PHE A 17 7.64 -0.14 -8.82
CA PHE A 17 8.73 -1.10 -8.97
C PHE A 17 9.06 -1.26 -10.45
N ALA A 18 10.27 -0.85 -10.87
CA ALA A 18 10.62 -0.65 -12.28
C ALA A 18 9.68 0.32 -13.02
N SER A 19 10.16 0.89 -14.13
CA SER A 19 9.61 2.10 -14.76
C SER A 19 8.10 2.11 -15.03
N ASN A 20 7.43 0.95 -15.04
CA ASN A 20 6.01 0.85 -15.32
C ASN A 20 5.21 -0.14 -14.43
N HIS A 21 5.78 -0.74 -13.37
CA HIS A 21 4.99 -1.60 -12.48
C HIS A 21 4.58 -0.86 -11.22
N TYR A 22 3.29 -0.94 -10.92
CA TYR A 22 2.71 -0.41 -9.70
C TYR A 22 2.24 -1.58 -8.85
N VAL A 23 2.87 -1.75 -7.70
CA VAL A 23 2.57 -2.86 -6.79
C VAL A 23 1.73 -2.31 -5.64
N ILE A 24 0.53 -2.89 -5.48
CA ILE A 24 -0.36 -2.56 -4.37
C ILE A 24 0.04 -3.42 -3.16
N THR A 25 0.36 -2.78 -2.04
CA THR A 25 0.73 -3.48 -0.80
C THR A 25 -0.51 -4.01 -0.06
N HIS A 26 -1.45 -3.12 0.24
CA HIS A 26 -2.73 -3.45 0.86
C HIS A 26 -3.73 -2.30 0.83
N GLY A 27 -5.00 -2.64 1.03
CA GLY A 27 -6.09 -1.71 1.30
C GLY A 27 -6.39 -1.56 2.80
N PHE A 28 -6.87 -0.39 3.20
CA PHE A 28 -7.40 -0.12 4.53
C PHE A 28 -8.58 0.86 4.48
N THR A 29 -9.50 0.76 5.43
CA THR A 29 -10.62 1.70 5.58
C THR A 29 -10.12 3.00 6.22
N LYS A 30 -10.35 4.13 5.55
CA LYS A 30 -10.01 5.47 6.02
C LYS A 30 -10.90 5.83 7.21
N LYS A 31 -10.31 5.84 8.40
CA LYS A 31 -10.94 6.35 9.62
C LYS A 31 -10.52 7.78 9.98
N MET A 32 -9.36 8.24 9.49
CA MET A 32 -8.77 9.54 9.82
C MET A 32 -8.33 10.29 8.56
N LYS A 33 -8.18 11.62 8.66
CA LYS A 33 -7.76 12.47 7.52
C LYS A 33 -6.35 12.10 7.03
N LYS A 34 -5.42 11.87 7.95
CA LYS A 34 -4.04 11.43 7.71
C LYS A 34 -3.96 9.89 7.65
N ALA A 35 -2.98 9.38 6.90
CA ALA A 35 -2.69 7.95 6.91
C ALA A 35 -2.17 7.54 8.29
N PRO A 36 -2.74 6.50 8.93
CA PRO A 36 -2.23 6.00 10.20
C PRO A 36 -0.79 5.52 10.03
N VAL A 37 0.09 5.88 10.97
CA VAL A 37 1.52 5.49 10.94
C VAL A 37 1.69 3.97 10.85
N ARG A 38 0.80 3.22 11.51
CA ARG A 38 0.75 1.75 11.44
C ARG A 38 0.60 1.22 10.01
N GLU A 39 -0.25 1.83 9.21
CA GLU A 39 -0.48 1.42 7.81
C GLU A 39 0.73 1.75 6.93
N ILE A 40 1.41 2.87 7.20
CA ILE A 40 2.66 3.25 6.52
C ILE A 40 3.76 2.25 6.83
N ASN A 41 3.98 1.92 8.11
CA ASN A 41 5.01 0.96 8.51
C ASN A 41 4.74 -0.43 7.93
N LYS A 42 3.47 -0.86 7.90
CA LYS A 42 3.07 -2.12 7.27
C LYS A 42 3.35 -2.15 5.77
N ALA A 43 3.11 -1.04 5.08
CA ALA A 43 3.40 -0.93 3.64
C ALA A 43 4.91 -0.96 3.36
N LYS A 44 5.73 -0.30 4.21
CA LYS A 44 7.20 -0.36 4.10
C LYS A 44 7.73 -1.79 4.26
N ALA A 45 7.34 -2.49 5.31
CA ALA A 45 7.75 -3.87 5.54
C ALA A 45 7.39 -4.80 4.36
N ARG A 46 6.21 -4.61 3.75
CA ARG A 46 5.81 -5.37 2.55
C ARG A 46 6.61 -4.99 1.32
N CYS A 47 6.95 -3.72 1.16
CA CYS A 47 7.80 -3.25 0.06
C CYS A 47 9.21 -3.84 0.18
N ASP A 48 9.77 -3.86 1.38
CA ASP A 48 11.11 -4.42 1.64
C ASP A 48 11.13 -5.92 1.37
N ASN A 49 10.10 -6.66 1.81
CA ASN A 49 9.95 -8.08 1.51
C ASN A 49 9.82 -8.34 0.00
N TYR A 50 8.98 -7.55 -0.70
CA TYR A 50 8.78 -7.70 -2.14
C TYR A 50 10.08 -7.46 -2.92
N LYS A 51 10.86 -6.43 -2.55
CA LYS A 51 12.16 -6.17 -3.17
C LYS A 51 13.15 -7.29 -2.89
N GLY A 52 13.23 -7.75 -1.64
CA GLY A 52 14.09 -8.87 -1.27
C GLY A 52 13.77 -10.15 -2.04
N GLU A 53 12.51 -10.46 -2.29
CA GLU A 53 12.11 -11.62 -3.11
C GLU A 53 12.52 -11.46 -4.59
N ASN A 54 12.41 -10.26 -5.17
CA ASN A 54 12.73 -10.01 -6.58
C ASN A 54 14.24 -9.85 -6.84
N ASP A 55 15.05 -9.50 -5.84
CA ASP A 55 16.52 -9.39 -5.98
C ASP A 55 17.22 -10.77 -5.92
N ASN A 56 16.51 -11.84 -5.52
CA ASN A 56 17.01 -13.22 -5.46
C ASN A 56 16.63 -14.07 -6.69
N GLU A 57 16.08 -13.46 -7.73
CA GLU A 57 15.70 -14.07 -9.00
C GLU A 57 16.55 -13.50 -10.15
#